data_AF-A0A248VP47-F1
#
_entry.id   AF-A0A248VP47-F1
#
_cell.length_a   1.000
_cell.length_b   1.000
_cell.length_c   1.000
_cell.angle_alpha   90.00
_cell.angle_beta   90.00
_cell.angle_gamma   90.00
#
_symmetry.space_group_name_H-M   'P 1'
#
loop_
_entity.id
_entity.type
_entity.pdbx_description
1 polymer ?
#
loop_
_entity_poly.entity_id
_entity_poly.type
_entity_poly.pdbx_seq_one_letter_code
_entity_poly.pdbx_strand_id
1 'polypeptide(L)'
;MSRFITRVELYGTPSRQDYDNLHAAMEVRGFARTIRGDNGTVYKLPTATYYGEGLLTPEQVRQQAANAAFSVWNSCAVFTCEAMDSSWSGLELA
;
A
#
# COMPACT_ATOMS: atom_id res chain seq x y z
N MET A 1 14.40 -3.02 10.53
CA MET A 1 13.44 -3.54 9.54
C MET A 1 13.40 -2.58 8.38
N SER A 2 13.30 -3.08 7.16
CA SER A 2 13.15 -2.26 5.96
C SER A 2 11.75 -1.70 5.90
N ARG A 3 11.61 -0.48 5.38
CA ARG A 3 10.34 0.22 5.16
C ARG A 3 10.00 0.14 3.70
N PHE A 4 8.72 0.00 3.38
CA PHE A 4 8.25 -0.18 2.01
C PHE A 4 7.10 0.76 1.70
N ILE A 5 7.14 1.29 0.47
CA ILE A 5 5.99 1.95 -0.13
C ILE A 5 5.53 1.07 -1.29
N THR A 6 4.26 0.68 -1.23
CA THR A 6 3.63 -0.17 -2.25
C THR A 6 2.46 0.58 -2.87
N ARG A 7 2.41 0.65 -4.20
CA ARG A 7 1.24 1.14 -4.94
C ARG A 7 0.62 0.01 -5.74
N VAL A 8 -0.71 -0.07 -5.68
CA VAL A 8 -1.51 -0.97 -6.51
C VAL A 8 -2.39 -0.13 -7.42
N GLU A 9 -2.43 -0.47 -8.70
CA GLU A 9 -3.35 0.10 -9.68
C GLU A 9 -4.29 -1.01 -10.16
N LEU A 10 -5.61 -0.80 -10.04
CA LEU A 10 -6.62 -1.71 -10.57
C LEU A 10 -7.01 -1.24 -11.99
N TYR A 11 -6.75 -2.05 -13.01
CA TYR A 11 -7.07 -1.70 -14.39
C TYR A 11 -8.53 -1.92 -14.74
N GLY A 12 -9.02 -1.15 -15.72
CA GLY A 12 -10.40 -1.17 -16.18
C GLY A 12 -11.21 -0.04 -15.55
N THR A 13 -12.35 -0.38 -14.96
CA THR A 13 -13.29 0.57 -14.34
C THR A 13 -13.66 0.11 -12.93
N PRO A 14 -12.69 -0.01 -12.01
CA PRO A 14 -12.95 -0.41 -10.63
C PRO A 14 -13.88 0.58 -9.93
N SER A 15 -14.85 0.05 -9.20
CA SER A 15 -15.73 0.82 -8.34
C SER A 15 -15.05 1.17 -7.01
N ARG A 16 -15.68 2.04 -6.22
CA ARG A 16 -15.25 2.29 -4.84
C ARG A 16 -15.24 1.02 -3.99
N GLN A 17 -16.20 0.12 -4.19
CA GLN A 17 -16.28 -1.13 -3.45
C GLN A 17 -15.10 -2.06 -3.78
N ASP A 18 -14.62 -2.05 -5.02
CA ASP A 18 -13.45 -2.85 -5.43
C ASP A 18 -12.18 -2.36 -4.73
N TYR A 19 -12.03 -1.05 -4.57
CA TYR A 19 -10.95 -0.48 -3.75
C TYR A 19 -11.12 -0.81 -2.26
N ASP A 20 -12.33 -0.78 -1.72
CA ASP A 20 -12.59 -1.19 -0.33
C ASP A 20 -12.19 -2.67 -0.11
N ASN A 21 -12.48 -3.55 -1.08
CA ASN A 21 -12.06 -4.95 -1.06
C ASN A 21 -10.53 -5.09 -1.14
N LEU A 22 -9.87 -4.33 -2.03
CA LEU A 22 -8.42 -4.28 -2.11
C LEU A 22 -7.80 -3.83 -0.79
N HIS A 23 -8.34 -2.77 -0.18
CA HIS A 23 -7.84 -2.25 1.09
C HIS A 23 -7.92 -3.29 2.20
N ALA A 24 -9.05 -4.00 2.31
CA ALA A 24 -9.20 -5.09 3.27
C ALA A 24 -8.20 -6.23 3.01
N ALA A 25 -8.01 -6.65 1.76
CA ALA A 25 -7.07 -7.71 1.41
C ALA A 25 -5.61 -7.33 1.69
N MET A 26 -5.25 -6.07 1.48
CA MET A 26 -3.93 -5.52 1.78
C MET A 26 -3.69 -5.42 3.29
N GLU A 27 -4.67 -4.94 4.05
CA GLU A 27 -4.58 -4.82 5.52
C GLU A 27 -4.34 -6.17 6.22
N VAL A 28 -5.00 -7.25 5.76
CA VAL A 28 -4.77 -8.62 6.25
C VAL A 28 -3.30 -9.05 6.12
N ARG A 29 -2.57 -8.49 5.16
CA ARG A 29 -1.14 -8.77 4.92
C ARG A 29 -0.20 -7.73 5.56
N GLY A 30 -0.72 -6.83 6.39
CA GLY A 30 0.08 -5.84 7.12
C GLY A 30 0.41 -4.58 6.33
N PHE A 31 -0.27 -4.33 5.20
CA PHE A 31 -0.11 -3.09 4.43
C PHE A 31 -1.03 -2.00 4.99
N ALA A 32 -0.43 -0.98 5.60
CA ALA A 32 -1.16 0.14 6.19
C ALA A 32 -1.49 1.23 5.14
N ARG A 33 -2.69 1.81 5.23
CA ARG A 33 -3.10 2.96 4.40
C ARG A 33 -2.65 4.30 4.99
N THR A 34 -1.78 4.26 5.98
CA THR A 34 -1.34 5.43 6.74
C THR A 34 0.16 5.41 6.92
N ILE A 35 0.74 6.61 7.05
CA ILE A 35 2.16 6.80 7.36
C ILE A 35 2.29 7.75 8.56
N ARG A 36 3.26 7.48 9.44
CA ARG A 36 3.55 8.33 10.60
C ARG A 36 4.69 9.29 10.25
N GLY A 37 4.45 10.60 10.40
CA GLY A 37 5.49 11.63 10.28
C GLY A 37 6.36 11.73 11.53
N ASP A 38 7.48 12.44 11.42
CA ASP A 38 8.44 12.62 12.52
C ASP A 38 7.85 13.37 13.72
N ASN A 39 6.82 14.18 13.49
CA ASN A 39 6.04 14.85 14.54
C ASN A 39 5.06 13.90 15.26
N GLY A 40 5.10 12.60 14.96
CA GLY A 40 4.21 11.57 15.51
C GLY A 40 2.80 11.55 14.89
N THR A 41 2.47 12.51 14.03
CA THR A 41 1.15 12.62 13.39
C THR A 41 0.97 11.54 12.33
N VAL A 42 -0.24 10.98 12.25
CA VAL A 42 -0.58 9.92 11.31
C VAL A 42 -1.37 10.51 10.15
N TYR A 43 -0.91 10.24 8.93
CA TYR A 43 -1.49 10.76 7.68
C TYR A 43 -2.04 9.63 6.83
N LYS A 44 -3.10 9.89 6.08
CA LYS A 44 -3.64 8.98 5.06
C LYS A 44 -2.76 9.02 3.82
N LEU A 45 -2.37 7.85 3.34
CA LEU A 45 -1.71 7.74 2.04
C LEU A 45 -2.74 7.90 0.90
N PRO A 46 -2.30 8.31 -0.30
CA PRO A 46 -3.16 8.34 -1.48
C PRO A 46 -3.81 6.98 -1.76
N THR A 47 -4.93 6.98 -2.50
CA THR A 47 -5.67 5.76 -2.84
C THR A 47 -4.74 4.68 -3.41
N ALA A 48 -4.86 3.49 -2.80
CA ALA A 48 -4.11 2.29 -3.12
C ALA A 48 -2.58 2.45 -3.02
N THR A 49 -2.12 3.36 -2.17
CA THR A 49 -0.75 3.46 -1.70
C THR A 49 -0.69 2.96 -0.26
N TYR A 50 0.31 2.14 0.05
CA TYR A 50 0.44 1.45 1.31
C TYR A 50 1.84 1.56 1.86
N TYR A 51 1.91 1.63 3.19
CA TYR A 51 3.12 1.54 3.97
C TYR A 51 3.25 0.14 4.57
N GLY A 52 4.47 -0.39 4.64
CA GLY A 52 4.76 -1.64 5.34
C GLY A 52 6.18 -1.64 5.90
N GLU A 53 6.41 -2.44 6.94
CA GLU A 53 7.72 -2.64 7.52
C GLU A 53 7.98 -4.14 7.74
N GLY A 54 9.21 -4.59 7.52
CA GLY A 54 9.52 -6.01 7.60
C GLY A 54 10.99 -6.35 7.47
N LEU A 55 11.32 -7.61 7.77
CA LEU A 55 12.56 -8.25 7.34
C LEU A 55 12.32 -8.99 6.03
N LEU A 56 11.85 -8.25 5.02
CA LEU A 56 11.48 -8.75 3.71
C LEU A 56 12.33 -8.05 2.65
N THR A 57 12.42 -8.65 1.46
CA THR A 57 12.95 -7.97 0.27
C THR A 57 11.82 -7.24 -0.48
N PRO A 58 12.12 -6.24 -1.33
CA PRO A 58 11.12 -5.64 -2.20
C PRO A 58 10.36 -6.66 -3.04
N GLU A 59 11.03 -7.73 -3.50
CA GLU A 59 10.39 -8.79 -4.27
C GLU A 59 9.34 -9.56 -3.44
N GLN A 60 9.66 -9.91 -2.20
CA GLN A 60 8.72 -10.58 -1.30
C GLN A 60 7.51 -9.70 -0.98
N VAL A 61 7.74 -8.41 -0.72
CA VAL A 61 6.65 -7.44 -0.48
C VAL A 61 5.77 -7.31 -1.72
N ARG A 62 6.37 -7.18 -2.91
CA ARG A 62 5.64 -7.12 -4.20
C ARG A 62 4.78 -8.36 -4.40
N GLN A 63 5.32 -9.55 -4.11
CA GLN A 63 4.59 -10.81 -4.27
C GLN A 63 3.41 -10.89 -3.29
N GLN A 64 3.58 -10.46 -2.04
CA GLN A 64 2.48 -10.44 -1.08
C GLN A 64 1.37 -9.46 -1.49
N ALA A 65 1.74 -8.25 -1.93
CA ALA A 65 0.80 -7.27 -2.44
C ALA A 65 0.07 -7.74 -3.70
N ALA A 66 0.79 -8.38 -4.65
CA ALA A 66 0.20 -8.99 -5.83
C ALA A 66 -0.79 -10.09 -5.45
N ASN A 67 -0.44 -10.97 -4.51
CA ASN A 67 -1.34 -12.02 -4.06
C ASN A 67 -2.62 -11.46 -3.39
N ALA A 68 -2.54 -10.33 -2.67
CA ALA A 68 -3.74 -9.65 -2.17
C ALA A 68 -4.56 -9.03 -3.31
N ALA A 69 -3.94 -8.25 -4.19
CA ALA A 69 -4.63 -7.58 -5.28
C ALA A 69 -5.34 -8.56 -6.23
N PHE A 70 -4.64 -9.63 -6.65
CA PHE A 70 -5.19 -10.67 -7.51
C PHE A 70 -6.25 -11.55 -6.83
N SER A 71 -6.38 -11.49 -5.50
CA SER A 71 -7.46 -12.21 -4.80
C SER A 71 -8.81 -11.51 -4.89
N VAL A 72 -8.83 -10.22 -5.25
CA VAL A 72 -10.04 -9.40 -5.33
C VAL A 72 -10.27 -8.78 -6.71
N TRP A 73 -9.27 -8.79 -7.59
CA TRP A 73 -9.36 -8.17 -8.92
C TRP A 73 -8.53 -8.93 -9.97
N ASN A 74 -9.03 -8.99 -11.20
CA ASN A 74 -8.43 -9.84 -12.25
C ASN A 74 -7.28 -9.16 -13.03
N SER A 75 -7.15 -7.83 -12.96
CA SER A 75 -6.15 -7.10 -13.74
C SER A 75 -5.61 -5.90 -12.97
N CYS A 76 -4.40 -6.03 -12.42
CA CYS A 76 -3.77 -4.98 -11.63
C CYS A 76 -2.27 -4.90 -11.87
N ALA A 77 -1.68 -3.74 -11.59
CA ALA A 77 -0.25 -3.56 -11.44
C ALA A 77 0.12 -3.35 -9.97
N VAL A 78 1.30 -3.86 -9.59
CA VAL A 78 1.85 -3.70 -8.24
C VAL A 78 3.27 -3.20 -8.36
N PHE A 79 3.52 -2.03 -7.77
CA PHE A 79 4.84 -1.42 -7.63
C PHE A 79 5.20 -1.38 -6.15
N THR A 80 6.43 -1.74 -5.81
CA THR A 80 6.94 -1.53 -4.46
C THR A 80 8.41 -1.16 -4.51
N CYS A 81 8.83 -0.34 -3.56
CA CYS A 81 10.22 -0.05 -3.30
C CYS A 81 10.51 -0.18 -1.80
N GLU A 82 11.77 -0.46 -1.47
CA GLU A 82 12.30 -0.18 -0.15
C GLU A 82 12.56 1.33 -0.04
N ALA A 83 12.04 1.94 1.01
CA ALA A 83 12.14 3.36 1.27
C ALA A 83 13.19 3.60 2.37
N MET A 84 14.36 4.11 1.97
CA MET A 84 15.35 4.61 2.94
C MET A 84 14.89 5.92 3.59
N ASP A 85 14.18 6.74 2.82
CA ASP A 85 13.54 7.98 3.26
C ASP A 85 12.20 8.15 2.54
N SER A 86 11.31 8.99 3.06
CA SER A 86 10.00 9.29 2.50
C SER A 86 9.60 10.72 2.82
N SER A 87 9.12 11.45 1.82
CA SER A 87 8.60 12.80 1.98
C SER A 87 7.25 12.93 1.28
N TRP A 88 6.40 13.78 1.83
CA TRP A 88 5.06 14.01 1.30
C TRP A 88 4.60 15.44 1.61
N SER A 89 3.59 15.89 0.87
CA SER A 89 2.89 17.15 1.12
C SER A 89 1.42 17.00 0.78
N GLY A 90 0.55 17.73 1.49
CA GLY A 90 -0.89 17.73 1.21
C GLY A 90 -1.65 16.45 1.59
N LEU A 91 -1.07 15.55 2.39
CA LEU A 91 -1.81 14.39 2.91
C LEU A 91 -2.78 14.82 4.03
N GLU A 92 -3.97 14.20 4.03
CA GLU A 92 -4.95 14.38 5.09
C GLU A 92 -4.57 13.63 6.36
N LEU A 93 -5.06 14.10 7.50
CA LEU A 93 -4.92 13.38 8.77
C LEU A 93 -5.75 12.09 8.75
N ALA A 94 -5.21 11.04 9.38
CA ALA A 94 -5.85 9.72 9.54
C ALA A 94 -7.08 9.77 10.46
#